data_AF-A0A929I8L1-F1
#
_entry.id   AF-A0A929I8L1-F1
#
_cell.length_a   1.000
_cell.length_b   1.000
_cell.length_c   1.000
_cell.angle_alpha   90.00
_cell.angle_beta   90.00
_cell.angle_gamma   90.00
#
_symmetry.space_group_name_H-M   'P 1'
#
loop_
_entity.id
_entity.type
_entity.pdbx_description
1 polymer ?
#
loop_
_entity_poly.entity_id
_entity_poly.type
_entity_poly.pdbx_seq_one_letter_code
_entity_poly.pdbx_strand_id
1 'polypeptide(L)'
;MILFNTYLIAYICIYLTSFALYFAIERINVNYLKKYGQKVPVAFEGMIDEKELQKISRYTVDNIRFKLFQTSISKIIFLYIILSGILPWLAESL
;
A
#
# COMPACT_ATOMS: atom_id res chain seq x y z
N MET A 1 -26.42 13.90 9.04
CA MET A 1 -26.24 13.53 7.61
C MET A 1 -25.01 14.26 7.10
N ILE A 2 -24.06 13.56 6.48
CA ILE A 2 -22.86 14.23 5.95
C ILE A 2 -23.28 15.09 4.76
N LEU A 3 -23.11 16.41 4.87
CA LEU A 3 -23.26 17.30 3.73
C LEU A 3 -22.09 17.04 2.77
N PHE A 4 -22.40 16.65 1.53
CA PHE A 4 -21.41 16.61 0.46
C PHE A 4 -20.93 18.03 0.15
N ASN A 5 -19.85 18.42 0.82
CA ASN A 5 -19.19 19.70 0.62
C ASN A 5 -17.96 19.51 -0.28
N THR A 6 -17.58 20.57 -1.00
CA THR A 6 -16.37 20.65 -1.83
C THR A 6 -15.13 20.15 -1.11
N TYR A 7 -14.99 20.43 0.20
CA TYR A 7 -13.86 19.93 1.00
C TYR A 7 -13.84 18.41 1.11
N LEU A 8 -14.99 17.78 1.33
CA LEU A 8 -15.10 16.32 1.42
C LEU A 8 -14.78 15.67 0.06
N ILE A 9 -15.29 16.24 -1.02
CA ILE A 9 -15.04 15.75 -2.38
C ILE A 9 -13.55 15.86 -2.70
N ALA A 10 -12.93 17.02 -2.45
CA ALA A 10 -11.50 17.23 -2.66
C ALA A 10 -10.66 16.24 -1.83
N TYR A 11 -11.04 16.02 -0.57
CA TYR A 11 -10.39 15.03 0.29
C TYR A 11 -10.47 13.62 -0.30
N ILE A 12 -11.66 13.16 -0.72
CA ILE A 12 -11.84 11.83 -1.32
C ILE A 12 -11.02 11.69 -2.59
N CYS A 13 -10.99 12.71 -3.46
CA CYS A 13 -10.18 12.70 -4.67
C CYS A 13 -8.69 12.52 -4.36
N ILE A 14 -8.13 13.35 -3.47
CA ILE A 14 -6.73 13.25 -3.06
C ILE A 14 -6.43 11.87 -2.43
N TYR A 15 -7.34 11.39 -1.59
CA TYR A 15 -7.20 10.10 -0.92
C TYR A 15 -7.14 8.92 -1.91
N LEU A 16 -8.04 8.91 -2.90
CA LEU A 16 -8.07 7.89 -3.94
C LEU A 16 -6.86 7.99 -4.86
N THR A 17 -6.45 9.20 -5.26
CA THR A 17 -5.24 9.41 -6.05
C THR A 17 -3.99 8.93 -5.31
N SER A 18 -3.86 9.25 -4.02
CA SER A 18 -2.77 8.77 -3.19
C SER A 18 -2.72 7.23 -3.14
N PHE A 19 -3.88 6.58 -3.01
CA PHE A 19 -3.95 5.12 -3.02
C PHE A 19 -3.57 4.52 -4.38
N ALA A 20 -4.04 5.12 -5.47
CA ALA A 20 -3.69 4.69 -6.83
C ALA A 20 -2.18 4.82 -7.09
N LEU A 21 -1.56 5.92 -6.66
CA LEU A 21 -0.11 6.13 -6.76
C LEU A 21 0.67 5.10 -5.94
N TYR A 22 0.25 4.84 -4.69
CA TYR A 22 0.86 3.81 -3.86
C TYR A 22 0.80 2.44 -4.54
N PHE A 23 -0.37 2.04 -5.05
CA PHE A 23 -0.54 0.78 -5.76
C PHE A 23 0.35 0.69 -7.01
N ALA A 24 0.45 1.78 -7.78
CA ALA A 24 1.30 1.84 -8.97
C ALA A 24 2.78 1.64 -8.62
N ILE A 25 3.28 2.30 -7.58
CA ILE A 25 4.67 2.17 -7.10
C ILE A 25 4.95 0.73 -6.66
N GLU A 26 4.09 0.12 -5.86
CA GLU A 26 4.29 -1.26 -5.42
C GLU A 26 4.27 -2.25 -6.59
N ARG A 27 3.45 -2.00 -7.61
CA ARG A 27 3.46 -2.81 -8.83
C ARG A 27 4.78 -2.69 -9.60
N ILE A 28 5.35 -1.48 -9.68
CA ILE A 28 6.67 -1.26 -10.28
C ILE A 28 7.73 -2.00 -9.47
N ASN A 29 7.72 -1.90 -8.14
CA ASN A 29 8.66 -2.59 -7.25
C ASN A 29 8.63 -4.12 -7.46
N VAL A 30 7.44 -4.72 -7.49
CA VAL A 30 7.28 -6.16 -7.72
C VAL A 30 7.78 -6.57 -9.10
N ASN A 31 7.46 -5.80 -10.15
CA ASN A 31 7.93 -6.11 -11.50
C ASN A 31 9.45 -6.00 -11.62
N TYR A 32 10.04 -4.97 -11.02
CA TYR A 32 11.48 -4.78 -10.99
C TYR A 32 12.17 -5.92 -10.24
N LEU A 33 11.67 -6.27 -9.07
CA LEU A 33 12.22 -7.34 -8.24
C LEU A 33 12.11 -8.72 -8.91
N LYS A 34 11.00 -8.99 -9.62
CA LYS A 34 10.86 -10.22 -10.41
C LYS A 34 11.85 -10.29 -11.57
N LYS A 35 12.16 -9.15 -12.19
CA LYS A 35 13.05 -9.08 -13.37
C LYS A 35 14.53 -9.10 -13.00
N TYR A 36 14.91 -8.42 -11.92
CA TYR A 36 16.32 -8.18 -11.57
C TYR A 36 16.75 -8.83 -10.24
N GLY A 37 15.81 -9.18 -9.36
CA GLY A 37 16.10 -9.73 -8.04
C GLY A 37 16.54 -11.20 -8.00
N GLN A 38 16.89 -11.78 -9.15
CA GLN A 38 17.47 -13.12 -9.24
C GLN A 38 18.97 -13.11 -9.56
N LYS A 39 19.52 -11.96 -9.95
CA LYS A 39 20.95 -11.82 -10.25
C LYS A 39 21.61 -11.04 -9.13
N VAL A 40 22.66 -11.61 -8.55
CA VAL A 40 23.50 -10.91 -7.58
C VAL A 40 24.24 -9.79 -8.34
N PRO A 41 24.13 -8.52 -7.93
CA PRO A 41 24.93 -7.47 -8.53
C PRO A 41 26.41 -7.71 -8.21
N VAL A 42 27.30 -7.38 -9.15
CA VAL A 42 28.76 -7.58 -9.03
C VAL A 42 29.32 -7.04 -7.70
N ALA A 43 28.77 -5.93 -7.20
CA ALA A 43 29.16 -5.34 -5.91
C ALA A 43 28.90 -6.22 -4.67
N PHE A 44 28.07 -7.26 -4.79
CA PHE A 44 27.68 -8.17 -3.71
C PHE A 44 28.14 -9.62 -3.96
N GLU A 45 28.93 -9.86 -5.01
CA GLU A 45 29.51 -11.18 -5.28
C GLU A 45 30.37 -11.65 -4.09
N GLY A 46 30.15 -12.89 -3.65
CA GLY A 46 30.83 -13.47 -2.50
C GLY A 46 30.29 -13.05 -1.12
N MET A 47 29.42 -12.03 -1.03
CA MET A 47 28.72 -11.68 0.22
C MET A 47 27.36 -12.37 0.34
N ILE A 48 26.67 -12.58 -0.79
CA ILE A 48 25.34 -13.19 -0.83
C ILE A 48 25.33 -14.25 -1.94
N ASP A 49 24.82 -15.43 -1.62
CA ASP A 49 24.58 -16.50 -2.60
C ASP A 49 23.29 -16.24 -3.39
N GLU A 50 23.25 -16.68 -4.65
CA GLU A 50 22.08 -16.55 -5.52
C GLU A 50 20.83 -17.20 -4.92
N LYS A 51 20.97 -18.33 -4.24
CA LYS A 51 19.83 -19.02 -3.60
C LYS A 51 19.24 -18.19 -2.46
N GLU A 52 20.10 -17.53 -1.69
CA GLU A 52 19.66 -16.65 -0.61
C GLU A 52 18.96 -15.41 -1.17
N LEU A 53 19.53 -14.77 -2.19
CA LEU A 53 18.91 -13.63 -2.86
C LEU A 53 17.54 -13.98 -3.47
N GLN A 54 17.41 -15.15 -4.10
CA GLN A 54 16.13 -15.64 -4.63
C GLN A 54 15.09 -15.85 -3.52
N LYS A 55 15.50 -16.37 -2.36
CA LYS A 55 14.62 -16.55 -1.20
C LYS A 55 14.14 -15.20 -0.67
N ILE A 56 15.05 -14.22 -0.51
CA ILE A 56 14.73 -12.86 -0.09
C ILE A 56 13.77 -12.21 -1.08
N SER A 57 14.08 -12.28 -2.38
CA SER A 57 13.24 -11.71 -3.46
C SER A 57 11.81 -12.28 -3.44
N ARG A 58 11.66 -13.61 -3.31
CA ARG A 58 10.33 -14.25 -3.17
C ARG A 58 9.59 -13.76 -1.94
N TYR A 59 10.25 -13.76 -0.78
CA TYR A 59 9.68 -13.27 0.47
C TYR A 59 9.22 -11.81 0.36
N THR A 60 10.02 -10.94 -0.27
CA THR A 60 9.67 -9.54 -0.48
C THR A 60 8.45 -9.39 -1.40
N VAL A 61 8.32 -10.18 -2.47
CA VAL A 61 7.13 -10.15 -3.33
C VAL A 61 5.87 -10.54 -2.56
N ASP A 62 5.94 -11.60 -1.75
CA ASP A 62 4.80 -12.05 -0.96
C ASP A 62 4.43 -11.03 0.13
N ASN A 63 5.42 -10.43 0.78
CA ASN A 63 5.22 -9.36 1.76
C ASN A 63 4.57 -8.12 1.12
N ILE A 64 5.00 -7.71 -0.09
CA ILE A 64 4.38 -6.58 -0.81
C ILE A 64 2.89 -6.88 -1.11
N ARG A 65 2.58 -8.10 -1.58
CA ARG A 65 1.19 -8.50 -1.85
C ARG A 65 0.32 -8.45 -0.59
N PHE A 66 0.85 -8.98 0.52
CA PHE A 66 0.15 -8.94 1.79
C PHE A 66 -0.07 -7.50 2.27
N LYS A 67 0.96 -6.65 2.21
CA LYS A 67 0.84 -5.22 2.55
C LYS A 67 -0.18 -4.51 1.69
N LEU A 68 -0.20 -4.75 0.37
CA LEU A 68 -1.21 -4.18 -0.52
C LEU A 68 -2.64 -4.55 -0.08
N PHE A 69 -2.86 -5.81 0.26
CA PHE A 69 -4.16 -6.27 0.76
C PHE A 69 -4.54 -5.60 2.09
N GLN A 70 -3.63 -5.63 3.07
CA GLN A 70 -3.83 -5.00 4.37
C GLN A 70 -4.12 -3.49 4.22
N THR A 71 -3.30 -2.77 3.46
CA THR A 71 -3.48 -1.33 3.23
C THR A 71 -4.80 -1.03 2.54
N SER A 72 -5.23 -1.85 1.57
CA SER A 72 -6.53 -1.69 0.90
C SER A 72 -7.68 -1.79 1.88
N ILE A 73 -7.67 -2.83 2.73
CA ILE A 73 -8.71 -3.03 3.75
C ILE A 73 -8.73 -1.86 4.74
N SER A 74 -7.57 -1.51 5.30
CA SER A 74 -7.47 -0.39 6.24
C SER A 74 -8.01 0.91 5.63
N LYS A 75 -7.70 1.15 4.34
CA LYS A 75 -8.19 2.34 3.63
C LYS A 75 -9.70 2.33 3.40
N ILE A 76 -10.29 1.18 3.10
CA ILE A 76 -11.75 1.01 2.94
C ILE A 76 -12.45 1.24 4.27
N ILE A 77 -11.96 0.62 5.35
CA ILE A 77 -12.51 0.80 6.70
C ILE A 77 -12.45 2.26 7.11
N PHE A 78 -11.31 2.92 6.89
CA PHE A 78 -11.14 4.32 7.22
C PHE A 78 -12.11 5.23 6.43
N LEU A 79 -12.25 4.99 5.13
CA LEU A 79 -13.21 5.73 4.30
C LEU A 79 -14.66 5.52 4.78
N TYR A 80 -15.02 4.30 5.17
CA TYR A 80 -16.30 3.98 5.76
C TYR A 80 -16.54 4.73 7.08
N ILE A 81 -15.54 4.79 7.97
CA ILE A 81 -15.64 5.53 9.25
C ILE A 81 -15.90 7.02 9.00
N ILE A 82 -15.21 7.62 8.02
CA ILE A 82 -15.41 9.02 7.65
C ILE A 82 -16.81 9.25 7.07
N LEU A 83 -17.27 8.38 6.17
CA LEU A 83 -18.54 8.56 5.43
C LEU A 83 -19.79 8.11 6.20
N SER A 84 -19.65 7.28 7.23
CA SER A 84 -20.78 6.79 8.05
C SER A 84 -21.25 7.82 9.08
N GLY A 85 -20.42 8.82 9.42
CA GLY A 85 -20.72 9.77 10.49
C GLY A 85 -20.45 9.21 11.89
N ILE A 86 -19.76 8.07 12.01
CA ILE A 86 -19.36 7.47 13.30
C ILE A 86 -18.50 8.45 14.12
N LEU A 87 -17.61 9.21 13.46
CA LEU A 87 -16.74 10.18 14.14
C LEU A 87 -17.54 11.31 14.84
N PRO A 88 -18.44 12.04 14.14
CA PRO A 88 -19.36 12.98 14.80
C PRO A 88 -20.17 12.36 15.93
N TRP A 89 -20.76 11.18 15.69
CA TRP A 89 -21.53 10.47 16.72
C TRP A 89 -20.70 10.18 17.98
N LEU A 90 -19.47 9.70 17.80
CA LEU A 90 -18.57 9.39 18.91
C LEU A 90 -18.21 10.65 19.70
N ALA A 91 -17.95 11.76 18.99
CA ALA A 91 -17.60 13.04 19.59
C ALA A 91 -18.76 13.67 20.38
N GLU A 92 -20.02 13.44 19.96
CA GLU A 92 -21.21 13.88 20.68
C GLU A 92 -21.57 12.98 21.87
N SER A 93 -21.14 11.71 21.84
CA SER A 93 -21.41 10.71 22.88
C SER A 93 -20.43 10.70 24.05
N LEU A 94 -19.33 11.46 23.95
CA LEU A 94 -18.25 11.54 24.93
C LEU A 94 -18.34 12.83 25.76
#